data_AF-A0A1G2HRN9-F1
#
_entry.id   AF-A0A1G2HRN9-F1
#
_cell.length_a   1.000
_cell.length_b   1.000
_cell.length_c   1.000
_cell.angle_alpha   90.00
_cell.angle_beta   90.00
_cell.angle_gamma   90.00
#
_symmetry.space_group_name_H-M   'P 1'
#
loop_
_entity.id
_entity.type
_entity.pdbx_description
1 polymer ?
#
loop_
_entity_poly.entity_id
_entity_poly.type
_entity_poly.pdbx_seq_one_letter_code
_entity_poly.pdbx_strand_id
1 'polypeptide(L)'
;MTVIVIIGVLATIATVFVIAQNQKARDSRRVADLSQVQKALELYYAQYGCYPISSKPYDTRSTIDPDNYHPCPQDEGVVPYGTTNMCDEGGGTGANKVWNWSLQVLVDAKLLPNLPVDPLNKTLPSGERYCYNYATKFGLWPCGGIQASKLAYTISFSTEKKSFPLPIYDYWGFYDYCFTGKQVVFP
;
A
#
# COMPACT_ATOMS: atom_id res chain seq x y z
N MET A 1 -26.69 -19.08 -40.81
CA MET A 1 -25.34 -19.38 -40.27
C MET A 1 -24.47 -18.12 -40.11
N THR A 2 -24.56 -17.15 -41.04
CA THR A 2 -23.80 -15.88 -41.03
C THR A 2 -23.95 -15.02 -39.77
N VAL A 3 -25.15 -14.95 -39.19
CA VAL A 3 -25.43 -14.17 -37.97
C VAL A 3 -24.61 -14.70 -36.78
N ILE A 4 -24.49 -16.02 -36.65
CA ILE A 4 -23.74 -16.65 -35.57
C ILE A 4 -22.24 -16.34 -35.72
N VAL A 5 -21.74 -16.30 -36.96
CA VAL A 5 -20.34 -15.94 -37.25
C VAL A 5 -20.06 -14.48 -36.86
N ILE A 6 -20.95 -13.55 -37.22
CA ILE A 6 -20.77 -12.13 -36.93
C ILE A 6 -20.84 -11.86 -35.41
N ILE A 7 -21.79 -12.47 -34.70
CA ILE A 7 -21.89 -12.35 -33.24
C ILE A 7 -20.63 -12.90 -32.58
N GLY A 8 -20.10 -14.02 -33.08
CA GLY A 8 -18.84 -14.61 -32.57
C GLY A 8 -17.65 -13.65 -32.69
N VAL A 9 -17.49 -12.96 -33.83
CA VAL A 9 -16.41 -12.00 -34.04
C VAL A 9 -16.59 -10.73 -33.19
N LEU A 10 -17.81 -10.22 -33.07
CA LEU A 10 -18.08 -9.04 -32.25
C LEU A 10 -17.88 -9.32 -30.75
N ALA A 11 -18.27 -10.51 -30.28
CA ALA A 11 -18.13 -10.91 -28.87
C ALA A 11 -16.67 -10.99 -28.43
N THR A 12 -15.76 -11.50 -29.27
CA THR A 12 -14.32 -11.59 -28.93
C THR A 12 -13.68 -10.22 -28.82
N ILE A 13 -13.96 -9.32 -29.77
CA ILE A 13 -13.47 -7.93 -29.75
C ILE A 13 -13.97 -7.19 -28.50
N ALA A 14 -15.27 -7.28 -28.22
CA ALA A 14 -15.88 -6.63 -27.06
C ALA A 14 -15.25 -7.09 -25.73
N THR A 15 -14.91 -8.38 -25.60
CA THR A 15 -14.32 -8.95 -24.38
C THR A 15 -12.96 -8.33 -24.06
N VAL A 16 -12.08 -8.15 -25.06
CA VAL A 16 -10.75 -7.54 -24.87
C VAL A 16 -10.89 -6.10 -24.37
N PHE A 17 -11.83 -5.33 -24.93
CA PHE A 17 -12.10 -3.97 -24.47
C PHE A 17 -12.57 -3.92 -23.03
N VAL A 18 -13.50 -4.80 -22.63
CA VAL A 18 -14.02 -4.85 -21.25
C VAL A 18 -12.92 -5.17 -20.24
N ILE A 19 -12.03 -6.12 -20.55
CA ILE A 19 -10.88 -6.44 -19.68
C ILE A 19 -10.01 -5.20 -19.46
N ALA A 20 -9.65 -4.50 -20.54
CA ALA A 20 -8.82 -3.31 -20.47
C ALA A 20 -9.47 -2.15 -19.68
N GLN A 21 -10.80 -1.99 -19.78
CA GLN A 21 -11.55 -0.99 -19.01
C GLN A 21 -11.61 -1.34 -17.53
N ASN A 22 -11.84 -2.61 -17.20
CA ASN A 22 -11.86 -3.07 -15.81
C ASN A 22 -10.49 -2.92 -15.12
N GLN A 23 -9.40 -3.19 -15.85
CA GLN A 23 -8.04 -2.92 -15.39
C GLN A 23 -7.87 -1.44 -15.06
N LYS A 24 -8.23 -0.54 -16.00
CA LYS A 24 -8.15 0.92 -15.80
C LYS A 24 -8.98 1.39 -14.61
N ALA A 25 -10.17 0.82 -14.41
CA ALA A 25 -11.04 1.16 -13.28
C ALA A 25 -10.42 0.77 -11.94
N ARG A 26 -9.85 -0.44 -11.83
CA ARG A 26 -9.13 -0.89 -10.62
C ARG A 26 -7.91 -0.03 -10.33
N ASP A 27 -7.13 0.26 -11.36
CA ASP A 27 -5.98 1.14 -11.33
C ASP A 27 -6.34 2.56 -10.86
N SER A 28 -7.46 3.13 -11.35
CA SER A 28 -7.96 4.43 -10.90
C SER A 28 -8.42 4.39 -9.44
N ARG A 29 -9.04 3.28 -9.01
CA ARG A 29 -9.44 3.06 -7.61
C ARG A 29 -8.24 3.00 -6.68
N ARG A 30 -7.16 2.28 -7.05
CA ARG A 30 -5.91 2.22 -6.26
C ARG A 30 -5.37 3.62 -5.97
N VAL A 31 -5.32 4.48 -6.98
CA VAL A 31 -4.83 5.86 -6.83
C VAL A 31 -5.73 6.69 -5.92
N ALA A 32 -7.05 6.59 -6.10
CA ALA A 32 -8.00 7.32 -5.26
C ALA A 32 -7.91 6.88 -3.79
N ASP A 33 -7.82 5.58 -3.55
CA ASP A 33 -7.70 4.97 -2.23
C ASP A 33 -6.39 5.43 -1.54
N LEU A 34 -5.26 5.36 -2.24
CA LEU A 34 -3.96 5.79 -1.70
C LEU A 34 -3.89 7.31 -1.48
N SER A 35 -4.55 8.11 -2.31
CA SER A 35 -4.65 9.56 -2.12
C SER A 35 -5.43 9.92 -0.85
N GLN A 36 -6.45 9.14 -0.49
CA GLN A 36 -7.18 9.33 0.77
C GLN A 36 -6.31 8.97 1.97
N VAL A 37 -5.54 7.89 1.87
CA VAL A 37 -4.61 7.49 2.93
C VAL A 37 -3.52 8.53 3.14
N GLN A 38 -2.95 9.09 2.06
CA GLN A 38 -1.98 10.17 2.16
C GLN A 38 -2.55 11.39 2.89
N LYS A 39 -3.79 11.80 2.57
CA LYS A 39 -4.44 12.90 3.30
C LYS A 39 -4.63 12.58 4.78
N ALA A 40 -5.04 11.35 5.11
CA ALA A 40 -5.20 10.93 6.49
C ALA A 40 -3.86 10.90 7.26
N LEU A 41 -2.77 10.50 6.60
CA LEU A 41 -1.42 10.54 7.18
C LEU A 41 -0.99 11.99 7.48
N GLU A 42 -1.23 12.93 6.57
CA GLU A 42 -0.92 14.34 6.81
C GLU A 42 -1.79 14.93 7.95
N LEU A 43 -3.07 14.55 8.03
CA LEU A 43 -3.94 14.96 9.14
C LEU A 43 -3.48 14.36 10.47
N TYR A 44 -3.05 13.10 10.48
CA TYR A 44 -2.50 12.45 11.66
C TYR A 44 -1.23 13.16 12.13
N TYR A 45 -0.31 13.48 11.22
CA TYR A 45 0.88 14.26 11.52
C TYR A 45 0.54 15.64 12.08
N ALA A 46 -0.47 16.33 11.52
CA ALA A 46 -0.91 17.62 12.02
C ALA A 46 -1.48 17.56 13.45
N GLN A 47 -2.07 16.43 13.86
CA GLN A 47 -2.64 16.24 15.20
C GLN A 47 -1.61 15.78 16.23
N TYR A 48 -0.73 14.86 15.84
CA TYR A 48 0.15 14.15 16.78
C TYR A 48 1.64 14.49 16.62
N GLY A 49 2.04 15.14 15.53
CA GLY A 49 3.42 15.56 15.27
C GLY A 49 4.34 14.45 14.71
N CYS A 50 3.78 13.28 14.38
CA CYS A 50 4.51 12.16 13.82
C CYS A 50 3.62 11.37 12.83
N TYR A 51 4.23 10.52 12.01
CA TYR A 51 3.49 9.54 11.21
C TYR A 51 3.38 8.21 11.97
N PRO A 52 2.33 7.41 11.74
CA PRO A 52 2.21 6.08 12.32
C PRO A 52 3.44 5.24 12.00
N ILE A 53 3.97 4.50 12.97
CA ILE A 53 5.14 3.65 12.73
C ILE A 53 4.73 2.30 12.17
N SER A 54 5.54 1.77 11.24
CA SER A 54 5.39 0.39 10.75
C SER A 54 5.93 -0.60 11.78
N SER A 55 5.21 -0.82 12.88
CA SER A 55 5.56 -1.83 13.88
C SER A 55 4.41 -2.81 14.13
N LYS A 56 4.72 -4.10 14.22
CA LYS A 56 3.96 -4.97 15.13
C LYS A 56 4.41 -4.63 16.56
N PRO A 57 3.56 -4.76 17.59
CA PRO A 57 4.09 -5.11 18.90
C PRO A 57 4.78 -6.46 18.75
N TYR A 58 6.11 -6.47 18.62
CA TYR A 58 6.88 -7.72 18.61
C TYR A 58 7.12 -8.24 20.03
N ASP A 59 6.19 -8.00 20.95
CA ASP A 59 6.27 -8.62 22.25
C ASP A 59 4.88 -8.96 22.73
N THR A 60 4.54 -10.25 22.74
CA THR A 60 3.39 -10.78 23.49
C THR A 60 3.57 -10.64 25.00
N ARG A 61 4.65 -10.00 25.45
CA ARG A 61 4.96 -9.61 26.83
C ARG A 61 5.01 -8.09 27.03
N SER A 62 4.95 -7.30 25.96
CA SER A 62 4.48 -5.93 26.02
C SER A 62 2.99 -6.02 25.79
N THR A 63 2.26 -6.11 26.89
CA THR A 63 0.94 -5.50 26.90
C THR A 63 1.14 -4.11 26.32
N ILE A 64 0.75 -3.88 25.05
CA ILE A 64 0.26 -2.57 24.66
C ILE A 64 -0.90 -2.40 25.63
N ASP A 65 -0.59 -1.77 26.75
CA ASP A 65 -1.59 -1.27 27.65
C ASP A 65 -2.41 -0.30 26.79
N PRO A 66 -3.70 -0.56 26.55
CA PRO A 66 -4.56 0.33 25.78
C PRO A 66 -4.52 1.76 26.33
N ASP A 67 -4.16 1.93 27.61
CA ASP A 67 -4.08 3.19 28.31
C ASP A 67 -2.72 3.91 28.15
N ASN A 68 -1.70 3.27 27.57
CA ASN A 68 -0.35 3.84 27.32
C ASN A 68 0.01 3.88 25.82
N TYR A 69 -0.98 3.80 24.92
CA TYR A 69 -0.75 4.01 23.50
C TYR A 69 -0.32 5.46 23.23
N HIS A 70 0.99 5.68 23.07
CA HIS A 70 1.51 6.96 22.59
C HIS A 70 1.31 7.06 21.07
N PRO A 71 0.64 8.11 20.56
CA PRO A 71 0.45 8.33 19.12
C PRO A 71 1.76 8.42 18.33
N CYS A 72 2.86 8.71 19.03
CA CYS A 72 4.22 8.79 18.52
C CYS A 72 5.16 7.97 19.41
N PRO A 73 5.31 6.65 19.19
CA PRO A 73 6.23 5.83 19.95
C PRO A 73 7.67 6.31 19.70
N GLN A 74 8.38 6.68 20.76
CA GLN A 74 9.74 7.22 20.71
C GLN A 74 10.80 6.12 20.67
N ASP A 75 10.47 4.93 21.18
CA ASP A 75 11.37 3.78 21.14
C ASP A 75 11.25 3.09 19.78
N GLU A 76 12.29 3.29 18.98
CA GLU A 76 12.52 2.63 17.70
C GLU A 76 12.78 1.14 17.92
N GLY A 77 11.73 0.40 18.26
CA GLY A 77 11.71 -1.05 18.17
C GLY A 77 11.88 -1.42 16.71
N VAL A 78 13.14 -1.59 16.29
CA VAL A 78 13.57 -2.11 15.00
C VAL A 78 12.65 -3.27 14.63
N VAL A 79 11.76 -3.06 13.66
CA VAL A 79 11.17 -4.19 12.97
C VAL A 79 12.32 -4.92 12.29
N PRO A 80 12.62 -6.18 12.67
CA PRO A 80 13.65 -6.92 11.98
C PRO A 80 13.24 -6.97 10.51
N TYR A 81 14.12 -6.44 9.64
CA TYR A 81 14.04 -6.67 8.22
C TYR A 81 13.88 -8.19 7.99
N GLY A 82 12.70 -8.61 7.55
CA GLY A 82 12.35 -10.02 7.55
C GLY A 82 11.10 -10.31 6.72
N THR A 83 11.20 -10.05 5.42
CA THR A 83 10.75 -10.87 4.27
C THR A 83 9.43 -11.67 4.27
N THR A 84 8.56 -11.63 5.27
CA THR A 84 7.31 -12.38 5.26
C THR A 84 6.14 -11.48 5.60
N ASN A 85 4.99 -11.69 4.94
CA ASN A 85 3.75 -10.90 4.99
C ASN A 85 3.63 -9.76 3.96
N MET A 86 4.30 -9.92 2.81
CA MET A 86 4.06 -9.13 1.59
C MET A 86 3.00 -9.87 0.78
N CYS A 87 1.75 -9.39 0.82
CA CYS A 87 0.57 -9.97 0.15
C CYS A 87 0.49 -11.51 0.27
N ASP A 88 -0.14 -12.05 1.33
CA ASP A 88 -0.05 -13.49 1.67
C ASP A 88 -0.02 -14.43 0.44
N GLU A 89 1.09 -15.15 0.36
CA GLU A 89 1.36 -16.22 -0.59
C GLU A 89 0.37 -17.36 -0.31
N GLY A 90 -0.38 -17.78 -1.33
CA GLY A 90 -1.07 -19.06 -1.33
C GLY A 90 -2.09 -19.29 -0.21
N GLY A 91 -3.33 -18.79 -0.40
CA GLY A 91 -4.51 -19.35 0.25
C GLY A 91 -4.64 -19.06 1.75
N GLY A 92 -5.20 -17.90 2.09
CA GLY A 92 -5.68 -17.62 3.45
C GLY A 92 -5.47 -16.16 3.86
N THR A 93 -6.57 -15.43 4.06
CA THR A 93 -6.71 -14.20 4.86
C THR A 93 -5.43 -13.59 5.46
N GLY A 94 -4.77 -12.69 4.73
CA GLY A 94 -3.78 -11.78 5.34
C GLY A 94 -2.95 -10.90 4.40
N ALA A 95 -3.44 -10.66 3.18
CA ALA A 95 -3.03 -9.47 2.47
C ALA A 95 -3.34 -8.24 3.36
N ASN A 96 -2.36 -7.34 3.48
CA ASN A 96 -2.39 -6.12 4.30
C ASN A 96 -2.13 -6.29 5.80
N LYS A 97 -1.53 -7.36 6.30
CA LYS A 97 -1.19 -7.43 7.74
C LYS A 97 -0.34 -6.25 8.23
N VAL A 98 0.80 -5.97 7.58
CA VAL A 98 1.66 -4.83 7.94
C VAL A 98 0.98 -3.49 7.68
N TRP A 99 0.31 -3.35 6.54
CA TRP A 99 -0.49 -2.17 6.21
C TRP A 99 -1.55 -1.87 7.28
N ASN A 100 -2.34 -2.88 7.67
CA ASN A 100 -3.38 -2.77 8.67
C ASN A 100 -2.78 -2.42 10.03
N TRP A 101 -1.79 -3.17 10.53
CA TRP A 101 -1.19 -2.88 11.83
C TRP A 101 -0.60 -1.46 11.91
N SER A 102 0.04 -1.01 10.84
CA SER A 102 0.69 0.30 10.83
C SER A 102 -0.31 1.45 10.75
N LEU A 103 -1.43 1.25 10.05
CA LEU A 103 -2.36 2.33 9.72
C LEU A 103 -3.73 2.23 10.40
N GLN A 104 -3.98 1.18 11.21
CA GLN A 104 -5.23 1.02 11.96
C GLN A 104 -5.53 2.25 12.82
N VAL A 105 -4.47 2.89 13.32
CA VAL A 105 -4.51 4.11 14.12
C VAL A 105 -5.21 5.27 13.39
N LEU A 106 -5.18 5.30 12.05
CA LEU A 106 -5.88 6.29 11.24
C LEU A 106 -7.40 6.06 11.28
N VAL A 107 -7.82 4.80 11.35
CA VAL A 107 -9.23 4.43 11.49
C VAL A 107 -9.70 4.70 12.92
N ASP A 108 -8.88 4.34 13.91
CA ASP A 108 -9.19 4.54 15.32
C ASP A 108 -9.28 6.04 15.66
N ALA A 109 -8.42 6.87 15.05
CA ALA A 109 -8.49 8.34 15.11
C ALA A 109 -9.60 8.96 14.25
N LYS A 110 -10.44 8.14 13.58
CA LYS A 110 -11.55 8.57 12.70
C LYS A 110 -11.10 9.45 11.52
N LEU A 111 -9.84 9.32 11.10
CA LEU A 111 -9.30 10.00 9.92
C LEU A 111 -9.62 9.24 8.62
N LEU A 112 -9.87 7.94 8.74
CA LEU A 112 -10.37 7.08 7.65
C LEU A 112 -11.54 6.22 8.13
N PRO A 113 -12.55 5.96 7.29
CA PRO A 113 -13.64 5.05 7.65
C PRO A 113 -13.20 3.58 7.66
N ASN A 114 -12.23 3.22 6.81
CA ASN A 114 -11.59 1.92 6.75
C ASN A 114 -10.29 2.04 5.95
N LEU A 115 -9.40 1.07 6.13
CA LEU A 115 -8.19 0.98 5.31
C LEU A 115 -8.53 0.34 3.97
N PRO A 116 -8.06 0.92 2.85
CA PRO A 116 -8.31 0.37 1.54
C PRO A 116 -7.56 -0.95 1.35
N VAL A 117 -8.14 -1.79 0.49
CA VAL A 117 -7.58 -3.08 0.06
C VAL A 117 -7.45 -3.03 -1.46
N ASP A 118 -6.32 -3.50 -1.97
CA ASP A 118 -6.13 -3.57 -3.42
C ASP A 118 -7.27 -4.37 -4.08
N PRO A 119 -7.84 -3.90 -5.21
CA PRO A 119 -8.95 -4.59 -5.85
C PRO A 119 -8.69 -6.05 -6.28
N LEU A 120 -7.43 -6.42 -6.53
CA LEU A 120 -7.03 -7.78 -6.87
C LEU A 120 -6.52 -8.58 -5.66
N ASN A 121 -5.93 -7.90 -4.68
CA ASN A 121 -5.51 -8.45 -3.39
C ASN A 121 -4.75 -9.79 -3.48
N LYS A 122 -3.78 -9.90 -4.37
CA LYS A 122 -3.11 -11.17 -4.68
C LYS A 122 -1.65 -10.99 -5.11
N THR A 123 -0.88 -12.07 -4.98
CA THR A 123 0.46 -12.20 -5.57
C THR A 123 0.37 -13.08 -6.81
N LEU A 124 0.97 -12.63 -7.92
CA LEU A 124 1.06 -13.42 -9.15
C LEU A 124 2.22 -14.42 -9.07
N PRO A 125 2.16 -15.55 -9.80
CA PRO A 125 3.28 -16.49 -9.91
C PRO A 125 4.58 -15.86 -10.46
N SER A 126 4.44 -14.80 -11.25
CA SER A 126 5.53 -13.99 -11.79
C SER A 126 6.17 -13.05 -10.76
N GLY A 127 5.64 -12.98 -9.55
CA GLY A 127 6.18 -12.21 -8.43
C GLY A 127 5.55 -10.84 -8.22
N GLU A 128 4.69 -10.35 -9.14
CA GLU A 128 4.00 -9.07 -8.94
C GLU A 128 2.98 -9.15 -7.81
N ARG A 129 2.90 -8.06 -7.05
CA ARG A 129 2.17 -8.00 -5.77
C ARG A 129 1.10 -6.93 -5.79
N TYR A 130 -0.15 -7.34 -5.91
CA TYR A 130 -1.32 -6.45 -5.84
C TYR A 130 -1.79 -6.30 -4.39
N CYS A 131 -1.01 -5.62 -3.57
CA CYS A 131 -1.40 -5.15 -2.23
C CYS A 131 -0.62 -3.88 -1.87
N TYR A 132 -0.96 -3.28 -0.72
CA TYR A 132 -0.30 -2.07 -0.23
C TYR A 132 0.70 -2.40 0.86
N ASN A 133 1.84 -1.72 0.83
CA ASN A 133 2.84 -1.75 1.89
C ASN A 133 3.09 -0.33 2.39
N TYR A 134 3.32 -0.18 3.68
CA TYR A 134 3.65 1.08 4.32
C TYR A 134 4.92 0.89 5.16
N ALA A 135 5.84 1.84 5.08
CA ALA A 135 7.08 1.84 5.85
C ALA A 135 7.50 3.25 6.24
N THR A 136 8.12 3.37 7.40
CA THR A 136 8.71 4.61 7.95
C THR A 136 10.14 4.33 8.36
N LYS A 137 11.11 5.21 8.02
CA LYS A 137 12.55 5.12 8.39
C LYS A 137 13.32 3.87 7.93
N PHE A 138 12.65 2.75 7.68
CA PHE A 138 13.20 1.43 7.34
C PHE A 138 12.80 0.97 5.94
N GLY A 139 12.60 1.88 5.00
CA GLY A 139 12.51 1.47 3.60
C GLY A 139 13.92 1.14 3.09
N LEU A 140 14.16 -0.11 2.71
CA LEU A 140 15.43 -0.54 2.10
C LEU A 140 15.64 0.10 0.73
N TRP A 141 14.52 0.29 0.03
CA TRP A 141 14.54 0.57 -1.38
C TRP A 141 14.23 2.04 -1.65
N PRO A 142 14.92 2.66 -2.62
CA PRO A 142 14.64 4.02 -3.00
C PRO A 142 13.26 4.11 -3.64
N CYS A 143 12.58 5.21 -3.36
CA CYS A 143 11.35 5.62 -4.04
C CYS A 143 11.63 6.88 -4.84
N GLY A 144 11.48 6.84 -6.17
CA GLY A 144 11.78 7.99 -7.02
C GLY A 144 13.23 8.47 -6.96
N GLY A 145 14.16 7.55 -6.73
CA GLY A 145 15.59 7.85 -6.57
C GLY A 145 15.99 8.40 -5.20
N ILE A 146 15.03 8.61 -4.28
CA ILE A 146 15.31 9.04 -2.91
C ILE A 146 15.32 7.80 -2.00
N GLN A 147 16.40 7.59 -1.27
CA GLN A 147 16.49 6.53 -0.26
C GLN A 147 15.35 6.68 0.75
N ALA A 148 14.60 5.61 1.00
CA ALA A 148 13.44 5.67 1.88
C ALA A 148 13.76 6.02 3.34
N SER A 149 15.01 5.84 3.79
CA SER A 149 15.48 6.38 5.07
C SER A 149 15.55 7.91 5.12
N LYS A 150 15.42 8.62 4.00
CA LYS A 150 15.34 10.09 3.94
C LYS A 150 13.91 10.59 3.79
N LEU A 151 12.93 9.69 3.77
CA LEU A 151 11.52 10.00 3.59
C LEU A 151 10.79 9.79 4.92
N ALA A 152 9.79 10.63 5.18
CA ALA A 152 8.99 10.49 6.39
C ALA A 152 8.25 9.14 6.42
N TYR A 153 7.70 8.76 5.27
CA TYR A 153 7.12 7.45 5.02
C TYR A 153 7.19 7.11 3.52
N THR A 154 7.03 5.83 3.21
CA THR A 154 6.84 5.31 1.85
C THR A 154 5.65 4.35 1.83
N ILE A 155 4.80 4.50 0.83
CA ILE A 155 3.76 3.52 0.50
C ILE A 155 4.15 2.86 -0.81
N SER A 156 4.23 1.53 -0.86
CA SER A 156 4.60 0.79 -2.07
C SER A 156 3.44 -0.07 -2.57
N PHE A 157 3.25 -0.13 -3.89
CA PHE A 157 2.15 -0.84 -4.54
C PHE A 157 2.46 -1.18 -6.01
N SER A 158 1.70 -2.10 -6.58
CA SER A 158 1.75 -2.42 -8.01
C SER A 158 0.40 -2.18 -8.68
N THR A 159 0.44 -2.10 -10.00
CA THR A 159 -0.72 -1.80 -10.84
C THR A 159 -0.77 -2.72 -12.04
N GLU A 160 -1.89 -2.75 -12.74
CA GLU A 160 -2.06 -3.67 -13.87
C GLU A 160 -1.50 -3.11 -15.18
N LYS A 161 -1.41 -1.79 -15.31
CA LYS A 161 -0.71 -1.12 -16.40
C LYS A 161 0.46 -0.30 -15.86
N LYS A 162 1.55 -0.17 -16.63
CA LYS A 162 2.76 0.55 -16.22
C LYS A 162 2.73 2.07 -16.50
N SER A 163 1.58 2.73 -16.41
CA SER A 163 1.52 4.19 -16.61
C SER A 163 0.41 4.87 -15.82
N PHE A 164 0.79 5.86 -15.02
CA PHE A 164 -0.13 6.66 -14.20
C PHE A 164 0.24 8.13 -14.20
N PRO A 165 -0.76 9.02 -13.96
CA PRO A 165 -0.47 10.40 -13.60
C PRO A 165 0.24 10.46 -12.23
N LEU A 166 1.23 11.35 -12.15
CA LEU A 166 2.10 11.64 -11.00
C LEU A 166 1.31 12.21 -9.80
N PRO A 167 1.75 12.07 -8.53
CA PRO A 167 3.13 11.83 -8.06
C PRO A 167 3.39 10.38 -7.62
N ILE A 168 3.40 9.47 -8.59
CA ILE A 168 3.78 8.07 -8.39
C ILE A 168 5.20 7.93 -8.90
N TYR A 169 6.08 7.34 -8.08
CA TYR A 169 7.47 7.13 -8.45
C TYR A 169 7.76 5.66 -8.66
N ASP A 170 8.78 5.37 -9.47
CA ASP A 170 9.30 4.01 -9.60
C ASP A 170 9.88 3.55 -8.26
N TYR A 171 9.57 2.30 -7.91
CA TYR A 171 10.08 1.66 -6.71
C TYR A 171 11.01 0.51 -7.10
N TRP A 172 12.19 0.48 -6.49
CA TRP A 172 13.16 -0.58 -6.76
C TRP A 172 12.91 -1.74 -5.81
N GLY A 173 11.98 -2.65 -6.11
CA GLY A 173 11.73 -3.79 -5.22
C GLY A 173 10.66 -4.74 -5.73
N PHE A 174 9.89 -5.32 -4.80
CA PHE A 174 8.79 -6.24 -5.12
C PHE A 174 7.49 -5.54 -5.57
N TYR A 175 7.50 -4.21 -5.61
CA TYR A 175 6.40 -3.37 -6.07
C TYR A 175 6.91 -2.51 -7.20
N ASP A 176 6.03 -2.15 -8.14
CA ASP A 176 6.41 -1.31 -9.27
C ASP A 176 6.52 0.17 -8.88
N TYR A 177 5.68 0.59 -7.93
CA TYR A 177 5.43 1.99 -7.64
C TYR A 177 5.44 2.31 -6.16
N CYS A 178 5.65 3.60 -5.87
CA CYS A 178 5.59 4.11 -4.53
C CYS A 178 5.10 5.57 -4.45
N PHE A 179 4.44 5.88 -3.34
CA PHE A 179 4.15 7.22 -2.85
C PHE A 179 5.07 7.55 -1.68
N THR A 180 5.37 8.83 -1.50
CA THR A 180 6.27 9.31 -0.45
C THR A 180 5.65 10.43 0.36
N GLY A 181 6.02 10.48 1.63
CA GLY A 181 5.91 11.69 2.43
C GLY A 181 7.00 12.70 2.08
N LYS A 182 7.03 13.81 2.80
CA LYS A 182 8.09 14.83 2.66
C LYS A 182 9.46 14.21 2.94
N GLN A 183 10.48 14.72 2.25
CA GLN A 183 11.87 14.39 2.57
C GLN A 183 12.22 15.03 3.92
N VAL A 184 12.81 14.23 4.79
CA VAL A 184 13.20 14.62 6.14
C VAL A 184 14.70 14.41 6.30
N VAL A 185 15.37 15.37 6.91
CA VAL A 185 16.78 15.24 7.30
C VAL A 185 16.76 14.68 8.71
N PHE A 186 17.04 13.38 8.84
CA PHE A 186 17.28 12.80 10.16
C PHE A 186 18.67 13.24 10.64
N PRO A 187 18.80 13.71 11.89
CA PRO A 187 20.08 14.10 12.47
C PRO A 187 21.06 12.92 12.58
#